data_AF-A0A8H3YF77-F1
#
_entry.id   AF-A0A8H3YF77-F1
#
_cell.length_a   1.000
_cell.length_b   1.000
_cell.length_c   1.000
_cell.angle_alpha   90.00
_cell.angle_beta   90.00
_cell.angle_gamma   90.00
#
_symmetry.space_group_name_H-M   'P 1'
#
loop_
_entity.id
_entity.type
_entity.pdbx_description
1 polymer ?
#
loop_
_entity_poly.entity_id
_entity_poly.type
_entity_poly.pdbx_seq_one_letter_code
_entity_poly.pdbx_strand_id
1 'polypeptide(L)' 'MCKKVQCPNHASEIKYTWWGCGQHIEQCLADVAKEDRCDCEHEPLPGNPAIQQVKPKST' A
#
# COMPACT_ATOMS: atom_id res chain seq x y z
N MET A 1 8.29 -4.70 9.67
CA MET A 1 7.01 -5.44 9.58
C MET A 1 6.12 -4.73 8.56
N CYS A 2 5.52 -5.46 7.62
CA CYS A 2 4.54 -4.82 6.73
C CYS A 2 3.30 -4.45 7.55
N LYS A 3 2.59 -3.40 7.14
CA LYS A 3 1.36 -2.95 7.78
C LYS A 3 0.31 -2.59 6.75
N LYS A 4 -0.97 -2.81 7.09
CA LYS A 4 -2.13 -2.28 6.35
C LYS A 4 -2.15 -0.75 6.46
N VAL A 5 -2.30 -0.07 5.33
CA VAL A 5 -2.44 1.40 5.25
C VAL A 5 -3.54 1.76 4.27
N GLN A 6 -4.16 2.93 4.42
CA GLN A 6 -5.07 3.47 3.42
C GLN A 6 -4.28 4.06 2.26
N CYS A 7 -4.73 3.82 1.04
CA CYS A 7 -4.12 4.35 -0.16
C CYS A 7 -4.42 5.85 -0.32
N PRO A 8 -3.42 6.72 -0.55
CA PRO A 8 -3.64 8.15 -0.76
C PRO A 8 -4.23 8.47 -2.15
N ASN A 9 -4.17 7.54 -3.11
CA ASN A 9 -4.58 7.78 -4.50
C ASN A 9 -6.08 7.64 -4.74
N HIS A 10 -6.80 7.04 -3.79
CA HIS A 10 -8.23 6.81 -3.89
C HIS A 10 -8.93 7.80 -2.97
N ALA A 11 -9.05 9.04 -3.44
CA ALA A 11 -9.76 10.09 -2.69
C ALA A 11 -11.29 9.90 -2.74
N SER A 12 -11.80 9.28 -3.80
CA SER A 12 -13.24 9.06 -4.02
C SER A 12 -13.76 7.76 -3.39
N GLU A 13 -12.88 6.84 -3.02
CA GLU A 13 -13.23 5.52 -2.48
C GLU A 13 -12.17 5.04 -1.49
N ILE A 14 -12.55 4.33 -0.44
CA ILE A 14 -11.58 3.86 0.56
C ILE A 14 -10.94 2.58 0.05
N LYS A 15 -9.70 2.67 -0.42
CA LYS A 15 -8.86 1.50 -0.72
C LYS A 15 -7.76 1.32 0.30
N TYR A 16 -7.51 0.08 0.69
CA TYR A 16 -6.41 -0.32 1.53
C TYR A 16 -5.28 -0.94 0.72
N THR A 17 -4.08 -0.80 1.23
CA THR A 17 -2.86 -1.33 0.65
C THR A 17 -1.88 -1.61 1.79
N TRP A 18 -0.63 -1.90 1.46
CA TRP A 18 0.39 -2.23 2.44
C TRP A 18 1.57 -1.26 2.35
N TRP A 19 2.29 -1.13 3.47
CA TRP A 19 3.55 -0.41 3.59
C TRP A 19 4.55 -1.29 4.31
N GLY A 20 5.77 -1.46 3.78
CA GLY A 20 6.77 -2.35 4.38
C GLY A 20 7.70 -3.00 3.36
N CYS A 21 8.14 -4.23 3.58
CA CYS A 21 9.13 -4.89 2.73
C CYS A 21 8.55 -5.69 1.53
N GLY A 22 7.24 -5.71 1.32
CA GLY A 22 6.60 -6.42 0.19
C GLY A 22 6.52 -7.94 0.32
N GLN A 23 7.09 -8.54 1.36
CA GLN A 23 7.05 -10.00 1.56
C GLN A 23 5.82 -10.47 2.34
N HIS A 24 5.12 -9.57 3.04
CA HIS A 24 4.03 -9.91 3.96
C HIS A 24 2.71 -9.25 3.55
N ILE A 25 2.50 -9.07 2.23
CA ILE A 25 1.35 -8.37 1.67
C ILE A 25 0.05 -9.10 1.98
N GLU A 26 0.00 -10.40 1.67
CA GLU A 26 -1.19 -11.22 1.85
C GLU A 26 -1.63 -11.27 3.32
N GLN A 27 -0.68 -11.36 4.25
CA GLN A 27 -0.98 -11.31 5.69
C GLN A 27 -1.47 -9.92 6.12
N CYS A 28 -0.91 -8.84 5.58
CA CYS A 28 -1.37 -7.48 5.90
C CYS A 28 -2.77 -7.19 5.37
N LEU A 29 -3.13 -7.77 4.22
CA LEU A 29 -4.39 -7.56 3.55
C LEU A 29 -5.38 -8.72 3.75
N ALA A 30 -5.11 -9.65 4.67
CA ALA A 30 -5.94 -10.83 4.90
C ALA A 30 -7.40 -10.47 5.26
N ASP A 31 -7.59 -9.36 5.96
CA ASP A 31 -8.87 -8.81 6.38
C ASP A 31 -9.47 -7.81 5.36
N VAL A 32 -8.77 -7.53 4.27
CA VAL A 32 -9.23 -6.60 3.22
C VAL A 32 -9.82 -7.40 2.06
N ALA A 33 -11.10 -7.17 1.78
CA ALA A 33 -11.77 -7.72 0.61
C ALA A 33 -11.02 -7.33 -0.67
N LYS A 34 -10.99 -8.20 -1.69
CA LYS A 34 -10.22 -7.94 -2.91
C LYS A 34 -10.64 -6.64 -3.60
N GLU A 35 -11.93 -6.32 -3.55
CA GLU A 35 -12.50 -5.09 -4.08
C GLU A 35 -12.01 -3.84 -3.34
N ASP A 36 -11.64 -3.95 -2.07
CA ASP A 36 -11.14 -2.84 -1.25
C ASP A 36 -9.61 -2.69 -1.28
N ARG A 37 -8.90 -3.51 -2.07
CA ARG A 37 -7.44 -3.43 -2.21
C ARG A 37 -7.05 -2.46 -3.33
N CYS A 38 -6.05 -1.59 -3.12
CA CYS A 38 -5.45 -0.83 -4.21
C CYS A 38 -4.44 -1.68 -5.02
N ASP A 39 -4.45 -1.53 -6.34
CA ASP A 39 -3.45 -1.99 -7.32
C ASP A 39 -2.34 -0.95 -7.63
N CYS A 40 -2.28 0.14 -6.87
CA CYS A 40 -1.35 1.25 -7.04
C CYS A 40 0.11 0.80 -7.04
N GLU A 41 0.95 1.46 -7.86
CA GLU A 41 2.39 1.19 -7.86
C GLU A 41 3.04 1.55 -6.52
N HIS A 42 3.92 0.65 -6.05
CA HIS A 42 4.76 0.87 -4.88
C HIS A 42 6.18 1.23 -5.29
N GLU A 43 6.74 2.25 -4.65
CA GLU A 43 8.12 2.68 -4.83
C GLU A 43 8.91 2.57 -3.51
N PRO A 44 10.24 2.42 -3.57
CA PRO A 44 11.08 2.44 -2.39
C PRO A 44 11.01 3.82 -1.70
N LEU A 45 10.94 3.82 -0.36
CA LEU A 45 10.93 5.03 0.44
C LEU A 45 12.30 5.74 0.28
N PRO A 46 12.31 7.04 -0.07
CA PRO A 46 13.54 7.83 -0.11
C PRO A 46 14.28 7.78 1.24
N GLY A 47 15.56 7.39 1.22
CA GLY A 47 16.38 7.23 2.42
C GLY A 47 16.27 5.86 3.12
N ASN A 48 15.30 5.00 2.75
CA ASN A 48 15.26 3.61 3.19
C ASN A 48 14.60 2.70 2.13
N PRO A 49 15.38 2.19 1.16
CA PRO A 49 14.84 1.40 0.05
C PRO A 49 14.33 0.01 0.47
N ALA A 50 14.59 -0.44 1.70
CA ALA A 50 14.03 -1.68 2.24
C ALA A 50 12.53 -1.59 2.55
N ILE A 51 11.98 -0.37 2.49
CA ILE A 51 10.57 -0.08 2.71
C ILE A 51 9.97 0.40 1.39
N GLN A 52 8.90 -0.22 0.96
CA GLN A 52 8.08 0.18 -0.16
C GLN A 52 6.81 0.87 0.33
N GLN A 53 6.41 1.92 -0.39
CA GLN A 53 5.22 2.71 -0.13
C GLN A 53 4.46 2.94 -1.43
N VAL A 54 3.15 3.18 -1.34
CA VAL A 54 2.38 3.58 -2.53
C VAL A 54 2.87 4.94 -3.02
N LYS A 55 3.16 5.02 -4.31
CA LYS A 55 3.45 6.27 -5.00
C LYS A 55 2.20 7.15 -5.04
N PRO A 56 2.18 8.32 -4.37
CA PRO A 56 1.07 9.24 -4.51
C PRO A 56 1.01 9.71 -5.98
N LYS A 57 -0.16 9.58 -6.61
CA LYS A 57 -0.44 10.21 -7.89
C LYS A 57 -0.42 11.72 -7.62
N SER A 58 0.62 12.40 -8.05
CA SER A 58 0.65 13.86 -8.05
C SER A 58 -0.51 14.32 -8.91
N THR A 59 -1.52 14.91 -8.27
CA THR A 59 -2.66 15.58 -8.92
C THR A 59 -2.18 16.70 -9.83
#